data_AF-A0A7C4SPM4-F1
#
_entry.id   AF-A0A7C4SPM4-F1
#
_cell.length_a   1.000
_cell.length_b   1.000
_cell.length_c   1.000
_cell.angle_alpha   90.00
_cell.angle_beta   90.00
_cell.angle_gamma   90.00
#
_symmetry.space_group_name_H-M   'P 1'
#
loop_
_entity.id
_entity.type
_entity.pdbx_description
1 polymer ?
#
loop_
_entity_poly.entity_id
_entity_poly.type
_entity_poly.pdbx_seq_one_letter_code
_entity_poly.pdbx_strand_id
1 'polypeptide(L)'
;MEKKPGSYLGTEIDEKWWRRYREDGFFARGNGEWWVDGDALYFRRLMTRTPLVIPFDKVAEVKIGTWHAGRWILGRPIFKILWSRKGLRLSSGFYLAGDRRRAMELLARFESWVQQARERKGVSAAIDGSGRGA
;
A
#
# COMPACT_ATOMS: atom_id res chain seq x y z
N MET A 1 3.53 14.46 9.94
CA MET A 1 3.71 12.99 9.82
C MET A 1 5.17 12.68 9.64
N GLU A 2 5.68 11.69 10.36
CA GLU A 2 7.06 11.21 10.23
C GLU A 2 7.24 10.48 8.90
N LYS A 3 8.25 10.86 8.10
CA LYS A 3 8.59 10.20 6.84
C LYS A 3 9.73 9.21 7.07
N LYS A 4 9.64 8.05 6.44
CA LYS A 4 10.62 6.96 6.59
C LYS A 4 11.18 6.55 5.23
N PRO A 5 12.46 6.17 5.13
CA PRO A 5 13.04 5.72 3.88
C PRO A 5 12.45 4.37 3.45
N GLY A 6 12.44 4.13 2.14
CA GLY A 6 12.06 2.83 1.56
C GLY A 6 12.27 2.78 0.05
N SER A 7 11.92 1.63 -0.55
CA SER A 7 11.98 1.44 -2.00
C SER A 7 10.67 0.87 -2.52
N TYR A 8 10.17 1.44 -3.61
CA TYR A 8 9.00 0.94 -4.33
C TYR A 8 9.43 0.06 -5.50
N LEU A 9 8.86 -1.15 -5.56
CA LEU A 9 9.27 -2.23 -6.48
C LEU A 9 8.34 -2.36 -7.69
N GLY A 10 7.23 -1.62 -7.70
CA GLY A 10 6.24 -1.63 -8.77
C GLY A 10 4.92 -2.26 -8.35
N THR A 11 3.94 -2.14 -9.25
CA THR A 11 2.61 -2.73 -9.06
C THR A 11 2.31 -3.75 -10.15
N GLU A 12 1.80 -4.90 -9.71
CA GLU A 12 1.34 -6.01 -10.54
C GLU A 12 -0.18 -6.03 -10.58
N ILE A 13 -0.74 -6.58 -11.65
CA ILE A 13 -2.17 -6.86 -11.79
C ILE A 13 -2.38 -8.34 -11.48
N ASP A 14 -3.33 -8.63 -10.60
CA ASP A 14 -3.65 -9.99 -10.14
C ASP A 14 -2.45 -10.77 -9.60
N GLU A 15 -1.46 -10.07 -9.03
CA GLU A 15 -0.20 -10.66 -8.52
C GLU A 15 0.62 -11.42 -9.58
N LYS A 16 0.33 -11.16 -10.86
CA LYS A 16 1.04 -11.73 -12.01
C LYS A 16 2.15 -10.78 -12.40
N TRP A 17 3.40 -11.15 -12.11
CA TRP A 17 4.58 -10.30 -12.34
C TRP A 17 4.76 -9.82 -13.79
N TRP A 18 4.28 -10.61 -14.77
CA TRP A 18 4.31 -10.25 -16.19
C TRP A 18 3.26 -9.19 -16.56
N ARG A 19 2.22 -9.02 -15.75
CA ARG A 19 1.17 -8.00 -15.92
C ARG A 19 1.45 -6.84 -14.97
N ARG A 20 2.18 -5.84 -15.47
CA ARG A 20 2.50 -4.63 -14.70
C ARG A 20 1.46 -3.54 -14.90
N TYR A 21 1.03 -2.90 -13.82
CA TYR A 21 0.19 -1.71 -13.87
C TYR A 21 1.04 -0.49 -14.26
N ARG A 22 0.59 0.28 -15.27
CA ARG A 22 1.41 1.34 -15.89
C ARG A 22 0.97 2.77 -15.62
N GLU A 23 -0.24 2.96 -15.11
CA GLU A 23 -0.84 4.27 -14.94
C GLU A 23 -0.46 4.93 -13.61
N ASP A 24 -0.79 6.22 -13.48
CA ASP A 24 -0.80 6.96 -12.21
C ASP A 24 0.54 6.89 -11.45
N GLY A 25 1.64 6.75 -12.20
CA GLY A 25 2.99 6.65 -11.67
C GLY A 25 3.33 5.31 -11.01
N PHE A 26 2.44 4.31 -10.99
CA PHE A 26 2.68 3.01 -10.34
C PHE A 26 3.63 2.09 -11.15
N PHE A 27 3.99 2.46 -12.39
CA PHE A 27 4.99 1.74 -13.16
C PHE A 27 6.42 1.93 -12.63
N ALA A 28 6.76 3.20 -12.35
CA ALA A 28 8.13 3.61 -12.07
C ALA A 28 8.56 3.17 -10.67
N ARG A 29 9.66 2.42 -10.62
CA ARG A 29 10.30 1.94 -9.39
C ARG A 29 11.26 2.98 -8.83
N GLY A 30 11.68 2.82 -7.59
CA GLY A 30 12.79 3.60 -7.05
C GLY A 30 12.77 3.77 -5.54
N ASN A 31 13.85 4.36 -5.05
CA ASN A 31 13.97 4.76 -3.66
C ASN A 31 13.11 5.99 -3.39
N GLY A 32 12.72 6.16 -2.13
CA GLY A 32 11.87 7.25 -1.73
C GLY A 32 11.61 7.25 -0.24
N GLU A 33 10.58 8.01 0.10
CA GLU A 33 10.08 8.14 1.46
C GLU A 33 8.63 7.72 1.49
N TRP A 34 8.24 7.06 2.57
CA TRP A 34 6.86 6.70 2.84
C TRP A 34 6.39 7.28 4.16
N TRP A 35 5.10 7.51 4.24
CA TRP A 35 4.41 7.88 5.46
C TRP A 35 2.97 7.38 5.37
N VAL A 36 2.31 7.33 6.51
CA VAL A 36 0.88 7.03 6.58
C VAL A 36 0.18 8.19 7.25
N ASP A 37 -1.06 8.38 6.88
CA ASP A 37 -2.03 9.10 7.71
C ASP A 37 -3.10 8.13 8.20
N GLY A 38 -4.25 8.63 8.67
CA GLY A 38 -5.36 7.77 9.05
C GLY A 38 -5.85 6.91 7.88
N ASP A 39 -5.83 7.43 6.65
CA ASP A 39 -6.66 6.92 5.56
C ASP A 39 -5.87 6.27 4.42
N ALA A 40 -4.57 6.52 4.33
CA ALA A 40 -3.75 5.99 3.25
C ALA A 40 -2.27 5.80 3.61
N LEU A 41 -1.63 4.92 2.83
CA LEU A 41 -0.18 4.91 2.64
C LEU A 41 0.19 5.85 1.51
N TYR A 42 1.21 6.67 1.76
CA TYR A 42 1.84 7.51 0.77
C TYR A 42 3.28 7.06 0.55
N PHE A 43 3.70 7.02 -0.71
CA PHE A 43 5.09 6.78 -1.08
C PHE A 43 5.53 7.80 -2.13
N ARG A 44 6.51 8.63 -1.80
CA ARG A 44 7.09 9.59 -2.74
C ARG A 44 8.48 9.12 -3.13
N ARG A 45 8.66 8.81 -4.42
CA ARG A 45 10.00 8.53 -4.95
C ARG A 45 10.87 9.78 -4.90
N LEU A 46 12.18 9.58 -4.76
CA LEU A 46 13.15 10.65 -4.94
C LEU A 46 12.94 11.33 -6.30
N MET A 47 13.18 12.64 -6.36
CA MET A 47 13.03 13.48 -7.57
C MET A 47 11.61 13.58 -8.15
N THR A 48 10.59 13.01 -7.48
CA THR A 48 9.18 13.21 -7.85
C THR A 48 8.46 14.10 -6.85
N ARG A 49 7.49 14.89 -7.33
CA ARG A 49 6.64 15.75 -6.48
C ARG A 49 5.41 15.00 -5.97
N THR A 50 4.77 14.22 -6.83
CA THR A 50 3.51 13.54 -6.53
C THR A 50 3.77 12.17 -5.89
N PRO A 51 3.26 11.91 -4.67
CA PRO A 51 3.33 10.59 -4.07
C PRO A 51 2.39 9.61 -4.76
N LEU A 52 2.76 8.33 -4.74
CA LEU A 52 1.81 7.23 -4.87
C LEU A 52 0.94 7.21 -3.61
N VAL A 53 -0.35 6.99 -3.81
CA VAL A 53 -1.33 6.91 -2.72
C VAL A 53 -2.06 5.57 -2.80
N ILE A 54 -2.02 4.80 -1.72
CA ILE A 54 -2.78 3.57 -1.56
C ILE A 54 -3.77 3.78 -0.40
N PRO A 55 -5.04 4.08 -0.70
CA PRO A 55 -6.07 4.24 0.31
C PRO A 55 -6.32 2.94 1.06
N PHE A 56 -6.37 2.99 2.39
CA PHE A 56 -6.55 1.83 3.24
C PHE A 56 -7.92 1.16 3.09
N ASP A 57 -8.97 1.92 2.75
CA ASP A 57 -10.28 1.37 2.45
C ASP A 57 -10.31 0.52 1.17
N LYS A 58 -9.30 0.67 0.30
CA LYS A 58 -9.14 -0.11 -0.92
C LYS A 58 -8.20 -1.29 -0.74
N VAL A 59 -7.48 -1.38 0.38
CA VAL A 59 -6.62 -2.51 0.70
C VAL A 59 -7.48 -3.71 1.06
N ALA A 60 -7.21 -4.84 0.42
CA ALA A 60 -7.83 -6.12 0.71
C ALA A 60 -6.99 -6.92 1.71
N GLU A 61 -5.67 -6.96 1.50
CA GLU A 61 -4.72 -7.77 2.24
C GLU A 61 -3.33 -7.12 2.23
N VAL A 62 -2.56 -7.36 3.28
CA VAL A 62 -1.13 -7.01 3.36
C VAL A 62 -0.35 -8.27 3.70
N LYS A 63 0.80 -8.49 3.06
CA LYS A 63 1.62 -9.68 3.30
C LYS A 63 3.10 -9.46 3.07
N ILE A 64 3.92 -10.39 3.54
CA ILE A 64 5.37 -10.43 3.29
C ILE A 64 5.68 -11.52 2.27
N GLY A 65 6.45 -11.17 1.24
CA GLY A 65 7.09 -12.11 0.33
C GLY A 65 8.59 -11.88 0.25
N THR A 66 9.27 -12.62 -0.62
CA THR A 66 10.69 -12.40 -0.95
C THR A 66 10.89 -11.98 -2.39
N TRP A 67 9.82 -12.01 -3.19
CA TRP A 67 9.84 -11.72 -4.61
C TRP A 67 8.66 -10.87 -5.05
N HIS A 68 8.89 -9.85 -5.88
CA HIS A 68 7.84 -8.99 -6.42
C HIS A 68 8.25 -8.31 -7.73
N ALA A 69 7.39 -8.34 -8.73
CA ALA A 69 7.55 -7.71 -10.04
C ALA A 69 8.90 -8.02 -10.71
N GLY A 70 9.37 -9.27 -10.64
CA GLY A 70 10.68 -9.65 -11.17
C GLY A 70 11.86 -9.20 -10.30
N ARG A 71 11.64 -8.79 -9.05
CA ARG A 71 12.69 -8.41 -8.11
C ARG A 71 12.77 -9.41 -6.97
N TRP A 72 13.96 -9.97 -6.79
CA TRP A 72 14.39 -10.69 -5.60
C TRP A 72 15.43 -9.84 -4.88
N ILE A 73 15.17 -9.40 -3.65
CA ILE A 73 16.08 -8.51 -2.92
C ILE A 73 16.96 -9.34 -1.99
N LEU A 74 17.70 -10.32 -2.53
CA LEU A 74 18.60 -11.19 -1.77
C LEU A 74 17.92 -11.82 -0.53
N GLY A 75 16.69 -12.30 -0.70
CA GLY A 75 15.91 -12.90 0.40
C GLY A 75 15.34 -11.93 1.44
N ARG A 76 15.59 -10.61 1.31
CA ARG A 76 15.01 -9.60 2.20
C ARG A 76 13.49 -9.54 2.08
N PRO A 77 12.77 -9.23 3.18
CA PRO A 77 11.31 -9.18 3.17
C PRO A 77 10.80 -8.06 2.26
N ILE A 78 9.89 -8.41 1.36
CA ILE A 78 9.14 -7.50 0.51
C ILE A 78 7.73 -7.39 1.06
N PHE A 79 7.37 -6.16 1.39
CA PHE A 79 6.03 -5.78 1.82
C PHE A 79 5.11 -5.69 0.60
N LYS A 80 4.05 -6.48 0.57
CA LYS A 80 3.07 -6.51 -0.52
C LYS A 80 1.74 -6.03 -0.01
N ILE A 81 1.17 -5.06 -0.71
CA ILE A 81 -0.15 -4.52 -0.43
C ILE A 81 -1.05 -4.91 -1.59
N LEU A 82 -2.07 -5.71 -1.31
CA LEU A 82 -3.11 -6.09 -2.25
C LEU A 82 -4.27 -5.12 -2.08
N TRP A 83 -4.68 -4.48 -3.16
CA TRP A 83 -5.68 -3.42 -3.13
C TRP A 83 -6.42 -3.31 -4.45
N SER A 84 -7.50 -2.54 -4.47
CA SER A 84 -8.33 -2.34 -5.66
C SER A 84 -8.28 -0.91 -6.18
N ARG A 85 -8.27 -0.75 -7.50
CA ARG A 85 -8.36 0.56 -8.17
C ARG A 85 -8.92 0.38 -9.57
N LYS A 86 -9.87 1.23 -9.97
CA LYS A 86 -10.48 1.21 -11.31
C LYS A 86 -10.95 -0.22 -11.73
N GLY A 87 -11.53 -0.97 -10.79
CA GLY A 87 -11.98 -2.36 -11.03
C GLY A 87 -10.87 -3.42 -11.12
N LEU A 88 -9.59 -3.04 -11.00
CA LEU A 88 -8.46 -3.97 -11.02
C LEU A 88 -8.04 -4.39 -9.61
N ARG A 89 -7.65 -5.65 -9.46
CA ARG A 89 -6.92 -6.14 -8.28
C ARG A 89 -5.42 -5.93 -8.51
N LEU A 90 -4.83 -5.09 -7.67
CA LEU A 90 -3.45 -4.64 -7.76
C LEU A 90 -2.62 -5.19 -6.59
N SER A 91 -1.33 -5.40 -6.83
CA SER A 91 -0.36 -5.76 -5.81
C SER A 91 0.87 -4.87 -5.90
N SER A 92 1.00 -3.96 -4.93
CA SER A 92 2.12 -3.02 -4.85
C SER A 92 3.19 -3.57 -3.90
N GLY A 93 4.42 -3.66 -4.40
CA GLY A 93 5.55 -4.20 -3.64
C GLY A 93 6.49 -3.11 -3.14
N PHE A 94 6.93 -3.23 -1.90
CA PHE A 94 7.82 -2.29 -1.26
C PHE A 94 8.90 -3.01 -0.45
N TYR A 95 10.06 -2.37 -0.34
CA TYR A 95 11.05 -2.68 0.67
C TYR A 95 11.04 -1.54 1.71
N LEU A 96 10.40 -1.79 2.85
CA LEU A 96 10.16 -0.77 3.89
C LEU A 96 10.89 -1.06 5.20
N ALA A 97 11.33 -2.30 5.40
CA ALA A 97 11.93 -2.77 6.64
C ALA A 97 13.26 -3.46 6.34
N GLY A 98 14.28 -3.11 7.13
CA GLY A 98 15.63 -3.65 7.00
C GLY A 98 15.67 -5.18 7.05
N ASP A 99 15.04 -5.71 8.10
CA ASP A 99 15.05 -7.12 8.49
C ASP A 99 13.62 -7.69 8.65
N ARG A 100 13.54 -9.01 8.82
CA ARG A 100 12.27 -9.76 8.93
C ARG A 100 11.45 -9.37 10.15
N ARG A 101 12.08 -9.15 11.31
CA ARG A 101 11.35 -8.79 12.54
C ARG A 101 10.65 -7.45 12.37
N ARG A 102 11.38 -6.43 11.91
CA ARG A 102 10.83 -5.11 11.61
C ARG A 102 9.75 -5.16 10.53
N ALA A 103 9.88 -6.06 9.55
CA ALA A 103 8.86 -6.24 8.53
C ALA A 103 7.55 -6.81 9.09
N MET A 104 7.63 -7.76 10.04
CA MET A 104 6.45 -8.33 10.70
C MET A 104 5.78 -7.33 11.66
N GLU A 105 6.56 -6.55 12.41
CA GLU A 105 6.03 -5.45 13.24
C GLU A 105 5.30 -4.42 12.37
N LEU A 106 5.89 -4.08 11.21
CA LEU A 106 5.27 -3.17 10.26
C LEU A 106 4.00 -3.74 9.65
N LEU A 107 3.97 -5.05 9.35
CA LEU A 107 2.79 -5.74 8.85
C LEU A 107 1.62 -5.61 9.82
N ALA A 108 1.81 -6.00 11.08
CA ALA A 108 0.78 -5.90 12.11
C ALA A 108 0.27 -4.46 12.28
N ARG A 109 1.18 -3.47 12.20
CA ARG A 109 0.81 -2.06 12.28
C ARG A 109 -0.06 -1.60 11.09
N PHE A 110 0.27 -2.05 9.88
CA PHE A 110 -0.54 -1.78 8.69
C PHE A 110 -1.92 -2.42 8.76
N GLU A 111 -2.01 -3.66 9.23
CA GLU A 111 -3.29 -4.34 9.43
C GLU A 111 -4.19 -3.54 10.39
N SER A 112 -3.62 -3.02 11.48
CA SER A 112 -4.34 -2.14 12.40
C SER A 112 -4.82 -0.85 11.72
N TRP A 113 -3.98 -0.18 10.93
CA TRP A 113 -4.39 1.03 10.19
C TRP A 113 -5.50 0.75 9.17
N VAL A 114 -5.41 -0.36 8.45
CA VAL A 114 -6.43 -0.78 7.48
C VAL A 114 -7.77 -1.03 8.18
N GLN A 115 -7.74 -1.70 9.33
CA GLN A 115 -8.94 -1.97 10.11
C GLN A 115 -9.59 -0.69 10.63
N GLN A 116 -8.81 0.21 11.24
CA GLN A 116 -9.30 1.50 11.73
C GLN A 116 -9.89 2.37 10.60
N ALA A 117 -9.29 2.37 9.41
CA ALA A 117 -9.80 3.13 8.26
C ALA A 117 -11.15 2.58 7.76
N ARG A 118 -11.32 1.25 7.78
CA ARG A 118 -12.61 0.61 7.44
C ARG A 118 -13.69 0.96 8.46
N GLU A 119 -13.38 0.91 9.75
CA GLU A 119 -14.30 1.27 10.82
C GLU A 119 -14.77 2.73 10.70
N ARG A 120 -13.85 3.68 10.48
CA ARG A 120 -14.21 5.08 10.25
C ARG A 120 -15.13 5.29 9.06
N LYS A 121 -14.90 4.60 7.94
CA LYS A 121 -15.80 4.67 6.77
C LYS A 121 -17.16 4.02 7.03
N GLY A 122 -17.18 2.90 7.77
CA GLY A 122 -18.42 2.24 8.18
C GLY A 122 -19.29 3.13 9.07
N VAL A 123 -18.67 3.82 10.03
CA VAL A 123 -19.35 4.79 10.90
C VAL A 123 -19.86 6.01 10.11
N SER A 124 -19.04 6.58 9.21
CA SER A 124 -19.46 7.69 8.35
C SER A 124 -20.67 7.33 7.49
N ALA A 125 -20.65 6.15 6.86
CA ALA A 125 -21.76 5.68 6.02
C ALA A 125 -23.05 5.44 6.81
N ALA A 126 -22.95 5.02 8.07
CA ALA A 126 -24.12 4.82 8.95
C ALA A 126 -24.76 6.15 9.37
N ILE A 127 -23.95 7.19 9.63
CA ILE A 127 -24.45 8.54 9.96
C ILE A 127 -25.16 9.15 8.75
N ASP A 128 -24.55 9.09 7.56
CA ASP A 128 -25.10 9.67 6.34
C ASP A 128 -26.41 8.98 5.87
N GLY A 129 -26.60 7.70 6.21
CA GLY A 129 -27.81 6.93 5.89
C GLY A 129 -29.01 7.23 6.81
N SER A 130 -28.80 7.85 7.97
CA SER A 130 -29.85 8.12 8.97
C SER A 130 -30.61 9.44 8.76
N GLY A 131 -30.18 10.29 7.81
CA GLY A 131 -30.70 11.64 7.59
C GLY A 131 -31.75 11.82 6.48
N ARG A 132 -32.30 10.75 5.88
CA ARG A 132 -33.37 10.84 4.86
C ARG A 132 -34.64 10.16 5.33
N GLY A 133 -35.34 10.80 6.27
CA GLY A 133 -36.62 10.36 6.79
C GLY A 133 -37.29 11.46 7.59
N ALA A 134 -37.68 12.55 6.92
CA ALA A 134 -38.68 13.51 7.38
C ALA A 134 -39.29 14.20 6.15
#